data_AF-A0AAJ2NT88-F1
#
_entry.id   AF-A0AAJ2NT88-F1
#
_cell.length_a   1.000
_cell.length_b   1.000
_cell.length_c   1.000
_cell.angle_alpha   90.00
_cell.angle_beta   90.00
_cell.angle_gamma   90.00
#
_symmetry.space_group_name_H-M   'P 1'
#
loop_
_entity.id
_entity.type
_entity.pdbx_description
1 polymer ?
#
loop_
_entity_poly.entity_id
_entity_poly.type
_entity_poly.pdbx_seq_one_letter_code
_entity_poly.pdbx_strand_id
1 'polypeptide(L)'
;TAERLQPGDTLPVFIQHNENFKLPQNPDAPIIMVGPGTGVAPFRSFMQEREEMGAEGKSWMFFGDQHFVTDFLYQIEWQTWLK
;
A
#
# COMPACT_ATOMS: atom_id res chain seq x y z
N THR A 1 -7.24 -21.04 -4.44
CA THR A 1 -7.19 -20.93 -5.91
C THR A 1 -5.84 -20.45 -6.43
N ALA A 2 -5.12 -19.57 -5.73
CA ALA A 2 -3.72 -19.21 -6.05
C ALA A 2 -2.69 -20.32 -5.71
N GLU A 3 -2.98 -21.20 -4.75
CA GLU A 3 -2.08 -22.29 -4.30
C GLU A 3 -1.80 -23.39 -5.34
N ARG A 4 -2.33 -23.27 -6.57
CA ARG A 4 -2.12 -24.28 -7.63
C ARG A 4 -1.08 -23.89 -8.68
N LEU A 5 -0.56 -22.66 -8.62
CA LEU A 5 0.41 -22.15 -9.57
C LEU A 5 1.83 -22.31 -9.02
N GLN A 6 2.75 -22.72 -9.86
CA GLN A 6 4.17 -22.84 -9.54
C GLN A 6 4.94 -21.63 -10.08
N PRO A 7 6.09 -21.26 -9.45
CA PRO A 7 6.97 -20.26 -10.03
C PRO A 7 7.34 -20.61 -11.49
N GLY A 8 7.08 -19.69 -12.40
CA GLY A 8 7.28 -19.88 -13.85
C GLY A 8 5.99 -20.08 -14.65
N ASP A 9 4.85 -20.34 -13.98
CA ASP A 9 3.55 -20.42 -14.64
C ASP A 9 3.10 -19.05 -15.15
N THR A 10 2.42 -19.03 -16.30
CA THR A 10 1.84 -17.81 -16.87
C THR A 10 0.43 -17.60 -16.35
N LEU A 11 0.13 -16.37 -15.91
CA LEU A 11 -1.21 -15.95 -15.51
C LEU A 11 -1.70 -14.84 -16.46
N PRO A 12 -2.92 -14.93 -17.01
CA PRO A 12 -3.52 -13.80 -17.71
C PRO A 12 -3.85 -12.70 -16.70
N VAL A 13 -3.24 -11.53 -16.89
CA VAL A 13 -3.45 -10.34 -16.06
C VAL A 13 -3.78 -9.15 -16.95
N PHE A 14 -4.58 -8.22 -16.43
CA PHE A 14 -4.85 -6.94 -17.07
C PHE A 14 -4.95 -5.86 -16.01
N ILE A 15 -4.71 -4.60 -16.41
CA ILE A 15 -4.80 -3.45 -15.50
C ILE A 15 -6.21 -2.89 -15.55
N GLN A 16 -6.87 -2.83 -14.39
CA GLN A 16 -8.10 -2.07 -14.22
C GLN A 16 -7.77 -0.70 -13.65
N HIS A 17 -7.84 0.33 -14.47
CA HIS A 17 -7.56 1.70 -14.03
C HIS A 17 -8.68 2.23 -13.12
N ASN A 18 -8.30 2.93 -12.05
CA ASN A 18 -9.21 3.67 -11.19
C ASN A 18 -8.78 5.14 -11.18
N GLU A 19 -9.59 6.02 -11.79
CA GLU A 19 -9.26 7.45 -11.86
C GLU A 19 -9.53 8.20 -10.55
N ASN A 20 -10.39 7.65 -9.70
CA ASN A 20 -10.84 8.29 -8.47
C ASN A 20 -9.97 7.94 -7.25
N PHE A 21 -9.02 7.00 -7.40
CA PHE A 21 -8.16 6.56 -6.32
C PHE A 21 -6.69 6.72 -6.71
N LYS A 22 -6.16 7.92 -6.50
CA LYS A 22 -4.80 8.34 -6.86
C LYS A 22 -4.24 9.26 -5.79
N LEU A 23 -2.92 9.41 -5.77
CA LEU A 23 -2.28 10.47 -4.99
C LEU A 23 -2.70 11.86 -5.48
N PRO A 24 -2.71 12.87 -4.60
CA PRO A 24 -2.86 14.26 -5.00
C PRO A 24 -1.76 14.67 -5.98
N GLN A 25 -2.07 15.57 -6.91
CA GLN A 25 -1.08 16.12 -7.85
C GLN A 25 0.04 16.89 -7.15
N ASN A 26 -0.26 17.53 -6.02
CA ASN A 26 0.75 18.15 -5.18
C ASN A 26 1.40 17.09 -4.29
N PRO A 27 2.69 16.77 -4.48
CA PRO A 27 3.39 15.74 -3.71
C PRO A 27 3.40 16.05 -2.20
N ASP A 28 3.41 17.33 -1.82
CA ASP A 28 3.50 17.76 -0.41
C ASP A 28 2.13 17.87 0.28
N ALA A 29 1.03 17.63 -0.44
CA ALA A 29 -0.29 17.65 0.15
C ALA A 29 -0.41 16.56 1.24
N PRO A 30 -0.92 16.84 2.45
CA PRO A 30 -1.07 15.81 3.46
C PRO A 30 -2.09 14.75 3.03
N ILE A 31 -1.80 13.46 3.29
CA ILE A 31 -2.72 12.36 3.02
C ILE A 31 -3.10 11.62 4.30
N ILE A 32 -4.34 11.15 4.35
CA ILE A 32 -4.85 10.26 5.39
C ILE A 32 -5.34 8.98 4.71
N MET A 33 -4.80 7.85 5.13
CA MET A 33 -5.07 6.53 4.57
C MET A 33 -5.72 5.67 5.65
N VAL A 34 -6.87 5.06 5.33
CA VAL A 34 -7.63 4.22 6.26
C VAL A 34 -7.89 2.89 5.57
N GLY A 35 -7.23 1.82 6.03
CA GLY A 35 -7.23 0.52 5.36
C GLY A 35 -6.98 -0.63 6.31
N PRO A 36 -8.03 -1.25 6.88
CA PRO A 36 -7.89 -2.46 7.68
C PRO A 36 -7.64 -3.70 6.80
N GLY A 37 -6.88 -4.66 7.32
CA GLY A 37 -6.54 -5.92 6.65
C GLY A 37 -5.97 -5.71 5.24
N THR A 38 -6.50 -6.44 4.26
CA THR A 38 -6.06 -6.34 2.85
C THR A 38 -6.36 -4.99 2.20
N GLY A 39 -7.22 -4.15 2.80
CA GLY A 39 -7.45 -2.77 2.38
C GLY A 39 -6.19 -1.89 2.44
N VAL A 40 -5.11 -2.39 3.05
CA VAL A 40 -3.80 -1.76 3.08
C VAL A 40 -3.07 -1.75 1.73
N ALA A 41 -3.37 -2.71 0.85
CA ALA A 41 -2.59 -2.97 -0.36
C ALA A 41 -2.30 -1.72 -1.24
N PRO A 42 -3.28 -0.85 -1.57
CA PRO A 42 -2.99 0.30 -2.42
C PRO A 42 -2.24 1.42 -1.68
N PHE A 43 -2.30 1.48 -0.35
CA PHE A 43 -1.56 2.46 0.44
C PHE A 43 -0.06 2.14 0.47
N ARG A 44 0.30 0.86 0.33
CA ARG A 44 1.70 0.46 0.13
C ARG A 44 2.27 1.06 -1.15
N SER A 45 1.54 1.00 -2.26
CA SER A 45 1.99 1.65 -3.51
C SER A 45 2.07 3.17 -3.39
N PHE A 46 1.17 3.81 -2.64
CA PHE A 46 1.23 5.26 -2.42
C PHE A 46 2.48 5.69 -1.64
N MET A 47 2.86 4.96 -0.60
CA MET A 47 4.09 5.27 0.15
C MET A 47 5.35 5.06 -0.69
N GLN A 48 5.40 3.99 -1.49
CA GLN A 48 6.50 3.73 -2.42
C GLN A 48 6.63 4.84 -3.47
N GLU A 49 5.51 5.29 -4.05
CA GLU A 49 5.52 6.37 -5.03
C GLU A 49 5.98 7.70 -4.40
N ARG A 50 5.55 7.99 -3.16
CA ARG A 50 6.01 9.18 -2.42
C ARG A 50 7.50 9.16 -2.12
N GLU A 51 8.02 8.01 -1.71
CA GLU A 51 9.45 7.83 -1.46
C GLU A 51 10.26 8.05 -2.74
N GLU A 52 9.84 7.46 -3.86
CA GLU A 52 10.51 7.61 -5.16
C GLU A 52 10.45 9.06 -5.68
N MET A 53 9.35 9.77 -5.44
CA MET A 53 9.22 11.20 -5.78
C MET A 53 9.94 12.14 -4.82
N GLY A 54 10.47 11.64 -3.69
CA GLY A 54 11.05 12.48 -2.63
C GLY A 54 10.05 13.43 -1.98
N ALA A 55 8.77 13.05 -1.91
CA ALA A 55 7.71 13.90 -1.36
C ALA A 55 7.84 14.06 0.16
N GLU A 56 7.75 15.28 0.68
CA GLU A 56 7.87 15.57 2.12
C GLU A 56 6.49 15.76 2.80
N GLY A 57 5.41 15.64 2.03
CA GLY A 57 4.04 15.75 2.51
C GLY A 57 3.72 14.75 3.61
N LYS A 58 3.02 15.21 4.65
CA LYS A 58 2.63 14.35 5.78
C LYS A 58 1.77 13.18 5.32
N SER A 59 2.04 12.00 5.86
CA SER A 59 1.28 10.79 5.59
C SER A 59 0.79 10.20 6.90
N TRP A 60 -0.52 10.03 7.04
CA TRP A 60 -1.09 9.35 8.20
C TRP A 60 -1.82 8.09 7.77
N MET A 61 -1.57 6.99 8.48
CA MET A 61 -2.14 5.69 8.20
C MET A 61 -2.88 5.15 9.42
N PHE A 62 -4.11 4.72 9.20
CA PHE A 62 -4.91 3.95 10.13
C PHE A 62 -5.02 2.52 9.61
N PHE A 63 -4.26 1.64 10.22
CA PHE A 63 -4.27 0.20 9.97
C PHE A 63 -4.97 -0.52 11.13
N GLY A 64 -5.64 -1.63 10.83
CA GLY A 64 -6.24 -2.51 11.82
C GLY A 64 -6.41 -3.91 11.27
N ASP A 65 -6.12 -4.91 12.08
CA ASP A 65 -6.41 -6.31 11.82
C ASP A 65 -6.74 -7.03 13.14
N GLN A 66 -7.10 -8.31 13.08
CA GLN A 66 -7.57 -9.08 14.23
C GLN A 66 -6.49 -9.25 15.30
N HIS A 67 -5.26 -9.63 14.90
CA HIS A 67 -4.16 -9.85 15.83
C HIS A 67 -2.89 -9.10 15.40
N PHE A 68 -2.32 -8.33 16.32
CA PHE A 68 -1.12 -7.54 16.06
C PHE A 68 0.10 -8.39 15.66
N VAL A 69 0.27 -9.58 16.25
CA VAL A 69 1.50 -10.39 16.07
C VAL A 69 1.51 -11.16 14.75
N THR A 70 0.35 -11.60 14.28
CA THR A 70 0.25 -12.48 13.10
C THR A 70 -0.21 -11.77 11.86
N ASP A 71 -1.00 -10.69 12.00
CA ASP A 71 -1.77 -10.12 10.90
C ASP A 71 -1.30 -8.69 10.54
N PHE A 72 -0.18 -8.22 11.10
CA PHE A 72 0.39 -6.92 10.73
C PHE A 72 1.11 -6.99 9.38
N LEU A 73 0.31 -6.92 8.31
CA LEU A 73 0.77 -6.94 6.93
C LEU A 73 1.78 -5.79 6.65
N TYR A 74 2.94 -6.16 6.10
CA TYR A 74 4.03 -5.24 5.73
C TYR A 74 4.65 -4.45 6.91
N GLN A 75 4.58 -4.97 8.14
CA GLN A 75 5.07 -4.31 9.36
C GLN A 75 6.44 -3.62 9.21
N ILE A 76 7.44 -4.31 8.64
CA ILE A 76 8.81 -3.79 8.51
C ILE A 76 8.85 -2.57 7.57
N GLU A 77 8.05 -2.56 6.50
CA GLU A 77 7.97 -1.44 5.57
C GLU A 77 7.40 -0.20 6.28
N TRP A 78 6.28 -0.35 7.01
CA TRP A 78 5.68 0.75 7.77
C TRP A 78 6.63 1.33 8.82
N GLN A 79 7.37 0.47 9.53
CA GLN A 79 8.38 0.89 10.50
C GLN A 79 9.52 1.68 9.85
N THR A 80 9.87 1.38 8.60
CA THR A 80 10.92 2.09 7.87
C THR A 80 10.52 3.52 7.53
N TRP A 81 9.24 3.76 7.23
CA TRP A 81 8.71 5.09 6.93
C TRP A 81 8.31 5.92 8.16
N LEU A 82 8.27 5.31 9.36
CA LEU A 82 7.96 5.99 10.62
C LEU A 82 9.14 6.80 11.22
N LYS A 83 10.21 7.03 10.45
CA LYS A 83 11.41 7.74 10.91
C LYS A 83 11.15 9.20 11.28
#